data_AF-V7BEE8-F1
#
_entry.id   AF-V7BEE8-F1
#
_cell.length_a   1.000
_cell.length_b   1.000
_cell.length_c   1.000
_cell.angle_alpha   90.00
_cell.angle_beta   90.00
_cell.angle_gamma   90.00
#
_symmetry.space_group_name_H-M   'P 1'
#
loop_
_entity.id
_entity.type
_entity.pdbx_description
1 polymer ?
#
loop_
_entity_poly.entity_id
_entity_poly.type
_entity_poly.pdbx_seq_one_letter_code
_entity_poly.pdbx_strand_id
1 'polypeptide(L)'
;MLEGHQLLGFGFSVIGLWHFFNHVKLHALSSKSYTSTLWFPTTISRYLELHFVMASCTIFIAMELFIAPIHHQPFDPDGTIPSTHLHNFEHSSMAMSFLVYAIFAIVLDRKCSKAQNELTHLLAAIAFTQQFLLIHLHSRDHMGPEGQYHLLLQLLILISLATTLMGIGRPRSFLVCFVRSVSIFFQGVWLMIMGFLLWTPGFQAKGCFMHLEESGEYLVRCSDDESLHRAISLVNLQFSFLLIGITVFAMSFYWVIVRIYGEKVEYVSLIKEEHYREEDGFVKPKGAIDDVESQSPKKSKQEQI
;
A
#
# COMPACT_ATOMS: atom_id res chain seq x y z
N MET A 1 -8.14 -22.15 -5.65
CA MET A 1 -8.86 -20.86 -5.74
C MET A 1 -9.17 -20.22 -4.38
N LEU A 2 -9.68 -20.98 -3.39
CA LEU A 2 -9.77 -20.60 -1.95
C LEU A 2 -8.41 -20.36 -1.28
N GLU A 3 -7.27 -20.58 -1.92
CA GLU A 3 -5.96 -20.38 -1.28
C GLU A 3 -5.25 -19.15 -1.85
N GLY A 4 -5.39 -18.93 -3.17
CA GLY A 4 -4.85 -17.76 -3.84
C GLY A 4 -5.39 -16.43 -3.31
N HIS A 5 -6.71 -16.28 -3.18
CA HIS A 5 -7.33 -15.03 -2.74
C HIS A 5 -6.91 -14.63 -1.32
N GLN A 6 -6.84 -15.58 -0.40
CA GLN A 6 -6.46 -15.32 1.00
C GLN A 6 -4.97 -15.07 1.14
N LEU A 7 -4.12 -15.83 0.44
CA LEU A 7 -2.68 -15.61 0.48
C LEU A 7 -2.34 -14.23 -0.09
N LEU A 8 -2.90 -13.90 -1.26
CA LEU A 8 -2.70 -12.59 -1.90
C LEU A 8 -3.30 -11.46 -1.05
N GLY A 9 -4.51 -11.66 -0.52
CA GLY A 9 -5.17 -10.70 0.36
C GLY A 9 -4.41 -10.44 1.66
N PHE A 10 -3.83 -11.48 2.26
CA PHE A 10 -2.96 -11.34 3.43
C PHE A 10 -1.71 -10.53 3.10
N GLY A 11 -1.04 -10.83 1.99
CA GLY A 11 0.12 -10.08 1.52
C GLY A 11 -0.15 -8.58 1.35
N PHE A 12 -1.22 -8.22 0.63
CA PHE A 12 -1.64 -6.82 0.47
C PHE A 12 -2.03 -6.16 1.79
N SER A 13 -2.67 -6.88 2.70
CA SER A 13 -3.04 -6.34 4.02
C SER A 13 -1.81 -6.00 4.85
N VAL A 14 -0.85 -6.92 4.93
CA VAL A 14 0.39 -6.71 5.69
C VAL A 14 1.18 -5.55 5.10
N ILE A 15 1.36 -5.52 3.78
CA ILE A 15 2.10 -4.45 3.09
C ILE A 15 1.40 -3.10 3.21
N GLY A 16 0.08 -3.05 3.00
CA GLY A 16 -0.71 -1.82 3.12
C GLY A 16 -0.67 -1.24 4.53
N LEU A 17 -0.81 -2.08 5.56
CA LEU A 17 -0.71 -1.65 6.96
C LEU A 17 0.70 -1.21 7.31
N TRP A 18 1.73 -1.92 6.82
CA TRP A 18 3.13 -1.57 6.99
C TRP A 18 3.44 -0.20 6.37
N HIS A 19 2.99 0.06 5.14
CA HIS A 19 3.13 1.37 4.49
C HIS A 19 2.39 2.44 5.27
N PHE A 20 1.17 2.14 5.71
CA PHE A 20 0.33 3.09 6.42
C PHE A 20 0.99 3.54 7.73
N PHE A 21 1.45 2.59 8.55
CA PHE A 21 2.20 2.86 9.76
C PHE A 21 3.42 3.75 9.51
N ASN A 22 4.26 3.38 8.54
CA ASN A 22 5.50 4.10 8.30
C ASN A 22 5.27 5.52 7.74
N HIS A 23 4.31 5.70 6.84
CA HIS A 23 3.96 7.03 6.34
C HIS A 23 3.40 7.94 7.45
N VAL A 24 2.49 7.45 8.29
CA VAL A 24 1.96 8.22 9.42
C VAL A 24 3.06 8.55 10.42
N LYS A 25 3.90 7.57 10.79
CA LYS A 25 5.04 7.78 11.69
C LYS A 25 6.02 8.81 11.13
N LEU A 26 6.38 8.72 9.84
CA LEU A 26 7.31 9.66 9.21
C LEU A 26 6.73 11.08 9.18
N HIS A 27 5.42 11.21 8.90
CA HIS A 27 4.73 12.48 8.94
C HIS A 27 4.69 13.08 10.36
N ALA A 28 4.44 12.26 11.39
CA ALA A 28 4.46 12.69 12.79
C ALA A 28 5.85 13.16 13.24
N LEU A 29 6.92 12.50 12.76
CA LEU A 29 8.30 12.82 13.14
C LEU A 29 8.90 14.01 12.37
N SER A 30 8.57 14.19 11.09
CA SER A 30 9.16 15.23 10.24
C SER A 30 8.23 15.68 9.13
N SER A 31 7.24 16.52 9.49
CA SER A 31 6.27 17.06 8.52
C SER A 31 6.92 17.93 7.43
N LYS A 32 8.02 18.63 7.74
CA LYS A 32 8.68 19.59 6.83
C LYS A 32 9.58 18.94 5.77
N SER A 33 10.11 17.73 6.01
CA SER A 33 11.02 17.03 5.09
C SER A 33 10.44 15.73 4.53
N TYR A 34 9.13 15.52 4.69
CA TYR A 34 8.46 14.30 4.27
C TYR A 34 8.60 14.06 2.76
N THR A 35 9.01 12.85 2.39
CA THR A 35 9.04 12.37 1.01
C THR A 35 8.43 10.97 0.97
N SER A 36 7.50 10.78 0.04
CA SER A 36 6.84 9.51 -0.28
C SER A 36 7.86 8.51 -0.80
N THR A 37 7.96 7.37 -0.12
CA THR A 37 8.58 6.16 -0.64
C THR A 37 7.52 5.13 -0.97
N LEU A 38 7.88 4.11 -1.77
CA LEU A 38 6.98 2.99 -2.11
C LEU A 38 7.25 1.73 -1.28
N TRP A 39 8.35 1.74 -0.53
CA TRP A 39 8.75 0.68 0.38
C TRP A 39 9.57 1.30 1.51
N PHE A 40 9.70 0.59 2.62
CA PHE A 40 10.39 1.06 3.82
C PHE A 40 11.48 0.08 4.29
N PRO A 41 12.67 0.58 4.65
CA PRO A 41 13.70 -0.26 5.21
C PRO A 41 13.39 -0.65 6.66
N THR A 42 13.84 -1.85 7.05
CA THR A 42 13.75 -2.33 8.44
C THR A 42 15.14 -2.45 9.08
N THR A 43 15.17 -2.58 10.41
CA THR A 43 16.41 -2.78 11.16
C THR A 43 17.01 -4.18 10.97
N ILE A 44 16.20 -5.18 10.63
CA ILE A 44 16.65 -6.56 10.41
C ILE A 44 17.25 -6.71 9.01
N SER A 45 16.56 -6.19 8.00
CA SER A 45 17.03 -6.16 6.61
C SER A 45 16.50 -4.92 5.91
N ARG A 46 17.38 -4.23 5.17
CA ARG A 46 17.01 -3.04 4.38
C ARG A 46 15.87 -3.35 3.41
N TYR A 47 15.84 -4.55 2.82
CA TYR A 47 14.86 -4.89 1.79
C TYR A 47 13.83 -5.92 2.27
N LEU A 48 13.58 -6.03 3.59
CA LEU A 48 12.70 -7.06 4.15
C LEU A 48 11.32 -7.08 3.48
N GLU A 49 10.73 -5.90 3.30
CA GLU A 49 9.44 -5.72 2.63
C GLU A 49 9.47 -6.25 1.19
N LEU A 50 10.49 -5.91 0.41
CA LEU A 50 10.62 -6.33 -0.98
C LEU A 50 10.87 -7.84 -1.08
N HIS A 51 11.66 -8.43 -0.19
CA HIS A 51 11.82 -9.89 -0.13
C HIS A 51 10.51 -10.59 0.24
N PHE A 52 9.72 -10.02 1.14
CA PHE A 52 8.39 -10.54 1.46
C PHE A 52 7.46 -10.51 0.25
N VAL A 53 7.45 -9.41 -0.53
CA VAL A 53 6.70 -9.33 -1.80
C VAL A 53 7.20 -10.38 -2.79
N MET A 54 8.52 -10.50 -2.99
CA MET A 54 9.10 -11.50 -3.88
C MET A 54 8.71 -12.93 -3.49
N ALA A 55 8.81 -13.27 -2.20
CA ALA A 55 8.45 -14.58 -1.69
C ALA A 55 6.96 -14.85 -1.88
N SER A 56 6.09 -13.89 -1.53
CA SER A 56 4.64 -14.01 -1.67
C SER A 56 4.22 -14.21 -3.12
N CYS A 57 4.78 -13.41 -4.05
CA CYS A 57 4.50 -13.56 -5.48
C CYS A 57 5.01 -14.90 -6.03
N THR A 58 6.22 -15.32 -5.64
CA THR A 58 6.78 -16.62 -6.08
C THR A 58 5.93 -17.79 -5.59
N ILE A 59 5.54 -17.78 -4.31
CA ILE A 59 4.67 -18.80 -3.74
C ILE A 59 3.31 -18.80 -4.45
N PHE A 60 2.72 -17.63 -4.67
CA PHE A 60 1.44 -17.51 -5.37
C PHE A 60 1.50 -18.07 -6.79
N ILE A 61 2.52 -17.72 -7.57
CA ILE A 61 2.74 -18.26 -8.94
C ILE A 61 2.90 -19.79 -8.88
N ALA A 62 3.67 -20.29 -7.91
CA ALA A 62 3.85 -21.73 -7.73
C ALA A 62 2.53 -22.43 -7.39
N MET A 63 1.72 -21.83 -6.50
CA MET A 63 0.41 -22.34 -6.12
C MET A 63 -0.55 -22.38 -7.30
N GLU A 64 -0.68 -21.28 -8.05
CA GLU A 64 -1.63 -21.19 -9.17
C GLU A 64 -1.24 -22.08 -10.35
N LEU A 65 0.06 -22.20 -10.70
CA LEU A 65 0.47 -22.97 -11.90
C LEU A 65 0.74 -24.45 -11.65
N PHE A 66 1.26 -24.80 -10.46
CA PHE A 66 1.84 -26.13 -10.24
C PHE A 66 1.22 -26.92 -9.09
N ILE A 67 0.67 -26.27 -8.05
CA ILE A 67 0.26 -26.98 -6.82
C ILE A 67 -1.26 -27.10 -6.70
N ALA A 68 -1.99 -26.00 -6.85
CA ALA A 68 -3.43 -25.95 -6.62
C ALA A 68 -4.29 -26.56 -7.75
N PRO A 69 -3.91 -26.48 -9.04
CA PRO A 69 -4.68 -27.13 -10.09
C PRO A 69 -4.68 -28.66 -9.95
N ILE A 70 -5.80 -29.29 -10.32
CA ILE A 70 -5.97 -30.76 -10.31
C ILE A 70 -4.89 -31.44 -11.16
N HIS A 71 -4.53 -30.81 -12.28
CA HIS A 71 -3.39 -31.19 -13.10
C HIS A 71 -2.21 -30.30 -12.77
N HIS A 72 -1.27 -30.80 -11.96
CA HIS A 72 -0.07 -30.05 -11.53
C HIS A 72 0.84 -29.56 -12.67
N GLN A 73 0.60 -30.02 -13.91
CA GLN A 73 1.35 -29.62 -15.08
C GLN A 73 0.59 -28.54 -15.86
N PRO A 74 1.17 -27.33 -16.04
CA PRO A 74 0.45 -26.20 -16.63
C PRO A 74 0.30 -26.26 -18.17
N PHE A 75 0.91 -27.25 -18.83
CA PHE A 75 0.89 -27.41 -20.29
C PHE A 75 0.41 -28.81 -20.68
N ASP A 76 -0.35 -28.88 -21.76
CA ASP A 76 -0.73 -30.14 -22.39
C ASP A 76 0.49 -30.84 -23.04
N PRO A 77 0.39 -32.14 -23.37
CA PRO A 77 1.47 -32.89 -24.00
C PRO A 77 1.95 -32.32 -25.34
N ASP A 78 1.11 -31.54 -26.01
CA ASP A 78 1.42 -30.82 -27.25
C ASP A 78 2.07 -29.44 -27.01
N GLY A 79 2.25 -29.03 -25.75
CA GLY A 79 2.82 -27.76 -25.34
C GLY A 79 1.83 -26.59 -25.30
N THR A 80 0.54 -26.82 -25.56
CA THR A 80 -0.49 -25.78 -25.44
C THR A 80 -0.89 -25.55 -23.98
N ILE A 81 -1.52 -24.41 -23.70
CA ILE A 81 -2.09 -24.13 -22.37
C ILE A 81 -3.52 -24.68 -22.36
N PRO A 82 -3.84 -25.65 -21.48
CA PRO A 82 -5.19 -26.17 -21.36
C PRO A 82 -6.18 -25.06 -20.99
N SER A 83 -7.42 -25.14 -21.47
CA SER A 83 -8.45 -24.12 -21.16
C SER A 83 -8.70 -23.95 -19.66
N THR A 84 -8.59 -25.04 -18.90
CA THR A 84 -8.72 -25.07 -17.44
C THR A 84 -7.57 -24.37 -16.70
N HIS A 85 -6.46 -24.09 -17.39
CA HIS A 85 -5.28 -23.42 -16.83
C HIS A 85 -5.14 -21.95 -17.23
N LEU A 86 -5.92 -21.46 -18.20
CA LEU A 86 -5.81 -20.09 -18.70
C LEU A 86 -5.97 -19.04 -17.58
N HIS A 87 -6.98 -19.20 -16.71
CA HIS A 87 -7.19 -18.29 -15.59
C HIS A 87 -6.01 -18.29 -14.59
N ASN A 88 -5.36 -19.45 -14.38
CA ASN A 88 -4.20 -19.57 -13.50
C ASN A 88 -2.99 -18.80 -14.07
N PHE A 89 -2.81 -18.80 -15.40
CA PHE A 89 -1.80 -17.99 -16.07
C PHE A 89 -2.11 -16.50 -15.99
N GLU A 90 -3.36 -16.10 -16.14
CA GLU A 90 -3.80 -14.71 -15.94
C GLU A 90 -3.50 -14.27 -14.49
N HIS A 91 -3.89 -15.05 -13.49
CA HIS A 91 -3.57 -14.78 -12.08
C HIS A 91 -2.07 -14.69 -11.82
N SER A 92 -1.30 -15.64 -12.36
CA SER A 92 0.16 -15.65 -12.23
C SER A 92 0.80 -14.43 -12.89
N SER A 93 0.26 -13.95 -14.00
CA SER A 93 0.72 -12.74 -14.69
C SER A 93 0.55 -11.47 -13.85
N MET A 94 -0.53 -11.39 -13.05
CA MET A 94 -0.68 -10.33 -12.06
C MET A 94 0.47 -10.36 -11.05
N ALA A 95 0.74 -11.51 -10.42
CA ALA A 95 1.80 -11.66 -9.44
C ALA A 95 3.20 -11.44 -10.02
N MET A 96 3.44 -11.85 -11.28
CA MET A 96 4.71 -11.60 -11.98
C MET A 96 5.01 -10.10 -12.10
N SER A 97 4.01 -9.26 -12.35
CA SER A 97 4.22 -7.81 -12.43
C SER A 97 4.70 -7.19 -11.10
N PHE A 98 4.15 -7.65 -9.97
CA PHE A 98 4.62 -7.24 -8.64
C PHE A 98 6.00 -7.81 -8.30
N LEU A 99 6.31 -9.02 -8.76
CA LEU A 99 7.65 -9.61 -8.63
C LEU A 99 8.70 -8.79 -9.39
N VAL A 100 8.40 -8.38 -10.63
CA VAL A 100 9.25 -7.49 -11.43
C VAL A 100 9.45 -6.16 -10.71
N TYR A 101 8.37 -5.54 -10.20
CA TYR A 101 8.47 -4.33 -9.39
C TYR A 101 9.43 -4.51 -8.20
N ALA A 102 9.30 -5.57 -7.42
CA ALA A 102 10.12 -5.79 -6.23
C ALA A 102 11.61 -5.99 -6.55
N ILE A 103 11.91 -6.78 -7.59
CA ILE A 103 13.28 -7.03 -8.06
C ILE A 103 13.92 -5.71 -8.51
N PHE A 104 13.24 -4.96 -9.38
CA PHE A 104 13.80 -3.72 -9.92
C PHE A 104 13.88 -2.61 -8.88
N ALA A 105 12.98 -2.57 -7.89
CA ALA A 105 13.11 -1.66 -6.75
C ALA A 105 14.42 -1.86 -5.99
N ILE A 106 14.84 -3.13 -5.76
CA ILE A 106 16.14 -3.45 -5.16
C ILE A 106 17.29 -3.01 -6.08
N VAL A 107 17.21 -3.34 -7.38
CA VAL A 107 18.26 -3.02 -8.35
C VAL A 107 18.48 -1.49 -8.45
N LEU A 108 17.39 -0.73 -8.56
CA LEU A 108 17.43 0.73 -8.67
C LEU A 108 18.02 1.38 -7.42
N ASP A 109 17.64 0.92 -6.23
CA ASP A 109 18.17 1.41 -4.96
C ASP A 109 19.68 1.09 -4.82
N ARG A 110 20.11 -0.13 -5.17
CA ARG A 110 21.53 -0.53 -5.11
C ARG A 110 22.41 0.22 -6.10
N LYS A 111 21.88 0.61 -7.24
CA LYS A 111 22.60 1.37 -8.27
C LYS A 111 22.55 2.87 -8.05
N CYS A 112 21.82 3.36 -7.04
CA CYS A 112 21.66 4.79 -6.72
C CYS A 112 21.30 5.64 -7.96
N SER A 113 20.38 5.14 -8.79
CA SER A 113 19.96 5.88 -9.98
C SER A 113 19.29 7.21 -9.58
N LYS A 114 19.62 8.31 -10.27
CA LYS A 114 19.01 9.62 -10.00
C LYS A 114 17.48 9.60 -10.11
N ALA A 115 16.93 8.71 -10.95
CA ALA A 115 15.50 8.54 -11.18
C ALA A 115 14.89 7.34 -10.41
N GLN A 116 15.59 6.78 -9.42
CA GLN A 116 15.16 5.55 -8.73
C GLN A 116 13.72 5.62 -8.18
N ASN A 117 13.33 6.75 -7.58
CA ASN A 117 12.01 6.90 -6.96
C ASN A 117 10.90 6.97 -8.01
N GLU A 118 11.13 7.70 -9.10
CA GLU A 118 10.18 7.86 -10.20
C GLU A 118 9.98 6.54 -10.94
N LEU A 119 11.07 5.84 -11.27
CA LEU A 119 11.02 4.54 -11.93
C LEU A 119 10.38 3.46 -11.04
N THR A 120 10.64 3.48 -9.74
CA THR A 120 9.97 2.56 -8.79
C THR A 120 8.46 2.84 -8.73
N HIS A 121 8.03 4.11 -8.79
CA HIS A 121 6.61 4.47 -8.89
C HIS A 121 5.97 4.05 -10.20
N LEU A 122 6.68 4.22 -11.32
CA LEU A 122 6.22 3.75 -12.61
C LEU A 122 6.02 2.22 -12.62
N LEU A 123 6.99 1.46 -12.09
CA LEU A 123 6.89 0.00 -12.00
C LEU A 123 5.72 -0.45 -11.13
N ALA A 124 5.50 0.18 -9.97
CA ALA A 124 4.35 -0.10 -9.12
C ALA A 124 3.02 0.24 -9.82
N ALA A 125 2.96 1.37 -10.54
CA ALA A 125 1.78 1.74 -11.31
C ALA A 125 1.50 0.74 -12.45
N ILE A 126 2.53 0.25 -13.14
CA ILE A 126 2.40 -0.81 -14.14
C ILE A 126 1.88 -2.10 -13.50
N ALA A 127 2.37 -2.48 -12.31
CA ALA A 127 1.86 -3.66 -11.60
C ALA A 127 0.38 -3.52 -11.23
N PHE A 128 -0.04 -2.37 -10.68
CA PHE A 128 -1.47 -2.11 -10.42
C PHE A 128 -2.30 -2.03 -11.70
N THR A 129 -1.74 -1.55 -12.81
CA THR A 129 -2.41 -1.53 -14.11
C THR A 129 -2.62 -2.95 -14.62
N GLN A 130 -1.60 -3.80 -14.54
CA GLN A 130 -1.69 -5.21 -14.89
C GLN A 130 -2.73 -5.93 -14.04
N GLN A 131 -2.73 -5.69 -12.73
CA GLN A 131 -3.72 -6.22 -11.81
C GLN A 131 -5.15 -5.77 -12.18
N PHE A 132 -5.34 -4.48 -12.48
CA PHE A 132 -6.63 -3.95 -12.90
C PHE A 132 -7.10 -4.58 -14.21
N LEU A 133 -6.24 -4.58 -15.24
CA LEU A 133 -6.57 -5.10 -16.57
C LEU A 133 -6.94 -6.57 -16.50
N LEU A 134 -6.16 -7.39 -15.78
CA LEU A 134 -6.46 -8.80 -15.67
C LEU A 134 -7.70 -9.05 -14.82
N ILE A 135 -7.98 -8.31 -13.75
CA ILE A 135 -9.25 -8.48 -13.02
C ILE A 135 -10.45 -7.92 -13.81
N HIS A 136 -10.24 -7.03 -14.78
CA HIS A 136 -11.30 -6.48 -15.62
C HIS A 136 -11.58 -7.32 -16.87
N LEU A 137 -10.56 -7.98 -17.42
CA LEU A 137 -10.60 -8.68 -18.69
C LEU A 137 -10.36 -10.19 -18.58
N HIS A 138 -10.05 -10.72 -17.38
CA HIS A 138 -9.77 -12.15 -17.24
C HIS A 138 -10.94 -13.01 -17.69
N SER A 139 -10.61 -14.21 -18.16
CA SER A 139 -11.54 -15.14 -18.80
C SER A 139 -12.61 -15.73 -17.87
N ARG A 140 -12.66 -15.30 -16.61
CA ARG A 140 -13.60 -15.82 -15.60
C ARG A 140 -14.90 -15.02 -15.60
N ASP A 141 -16.01 -15.71 -15.40
CA ASP A 141 -17.33 -15.10 -15.50
C ASP A 141 -17.54 -14.02 -14.43
N HIS A 142 -17.82 -12.78 -14.87
CA HIS A 142 -18.15 -11.64 -14.01
C HIS A 142 -19.66 -11.54 -13.70
N MET A 143 -20.39 -12.63 -13.90
CA MET A 143 -21.81 -12.68 -13.61
C MET A 143 -22.04 -13.11 -12.16
N GLY A 144 -23.16 -12.67 -11.60
CA GLY A 144 -23.55 -13.08 -10.26
C GLY A 144 -22.84 -12.33 -9.12
N PRO A 145 -22.78 -12.93 -7.92
CA PRO A 145 -22.18 -12.28 -6.74
C PRO A 145 -20.66 -12.13 -6.84
N GLU A 146 -19.96 -13.08 -7.47
CA GLU A 146 -18.50 -13.03 -7.67
C GLU A 146 -18.09 -11.82 -8.50
N GLY A 147 -18.80 -11.55 -9.60
CA GLY A 147 -18.60 -10.34 -10.40
C GLY A 147 -18.73 -9.05 -9.59
N GLN A 148 -19.71 -8.97 -8.70
CA GLN A 148 -19.89 -7.79 -7.85
C GLN A 148 -18.71 -7.59 -6.87
N TYR A 149 -18.18 -8.67 -6.32
CA TYR A 149 -16.97 -8.62 -5.49
C TYR A 149 -15.76 -8.09 -6.26
N HIS A 150 -15.54 -8.59 -7.49
CA HIS A 150 -14.45 -8.14 -8.35
C HIS A 150 -14.61 -6.71 -8.82
N LEU A 151 -15.83 -6.26 -9.14
CA LEU A 151 -16.11 -4.87 -9.50
C LEU A 151 -15.67 -3.89 -8.41
N LEU A 152 -16.02 -4.20 -7.16
CA LEU A 152 -15.64 -3.37 -6.01
C LEU A 152 -14.13 -3.43 -5.73
N LEU A 153 -13.49 -4.58 -5.97
CA LEU A 153 -12.03 -4.70 -5.92
C LEU A 153 -11.34 -3.85 -6.99
N GLN A 154 -11.85 -3.82 -8.23
CA GLN A 154 -11.33 -2.98 -9.32
C GLN A 154 -11.32 -1.50 -8.94
N LEU A 155 -12.36 -1.02 -8.24
CA LEU A 155 -12.39 0.36 -7.73
C LEU A 155 -11.25 0.64 -6.75
N LEU A 156 -10.98 -0.28 -5.80
CA LEU A 156 -9.87 -0.13 -4.86
C LEU A 156 -8.50 -0.17 -5.57
N ILE A 157 -8.36 -1.01 -6.60
CA ILE A 157 -7.14 -1.06 -7.43
C ILE A 157 -6.95 0.24 -8.18
N LEU A 158 -8.01 0.78 -8.77
CA LEU A 158 -7.96 2.06 -9.48
C LEU A 158 -7.54 3.21 -8.56
N ILE A 159 -8.02 3.24 -7.31
CA ILE A 159 -7.58 4.24 -6.31
C ILE A 159 -6.09 4.09 -5.99
N SER A 160 -5.60 2.87 -5.78
CA SER A 160 -4.16 2.62 -5.54
C SER A 160 -3.30 2.98 -6.77
N LEU A 161 -3.78 2.68 -7.98
CA LEU A 161 -3.12 3.07 -9.23
C LEU A 161 -3.04 4.58 -9.37
N ALA A 162 -4.18 5.28 -9.24
CA ALA A 162 -4.27 6.72 -9.38
C ALA A 162 -3.37 7.43 -8.35
N THR A 163 -3.41 7.02 -7.09
CA THR A 163 -2.56 7.59 -6.04
C THR A 163 -1.07 7.26 -6.25
N THR A 164 -0.74 6.09 -6.80
CA THR A 164 0.65 5.75 -7.17
C THR A 164 1.16 6.66 -8.29
N LEU A 165 0.36 6.91 -9.33
CA LEU A 165 0.69 7.84 -10.41
C LEU A 165 0.81 9.28 -9.91
N MET A 166 -0.12 9.73 -9.05
CA MET A 166 -0.04 11.04 -8.40
C MET A 166 1.23 11.19 -7.56
N GLY A 167 1.73 10.09 -6.97
CA GLY A 167 2.98 10.06 -6.20
C GLY A 167 4.22 10.42 -7.02
N ILE A 168 4.20 10.22 -8.35
CA ILE A 168 5.27 10.66 -9.26
C ILE A 168 5.33 12.19 -9.32
N GLY A 169 4.18 12.83 -9.55
CA GLY A 169 4.11 14.29 -9.68
C GLY A 169 4.07 15.04 -8.35
N ARG A 170 3.67 14.37 -7.26
CA ARG A 170 3.53 14.97 -5.91
C ARG A 170 4.21 14.12 -4.83
N PRO A 171 5.54 13.94 -4.88
CA PRO A 171 6.27 13.06 -3.99
C PRO A 171 6.25 13.51 -2.52
N ARG A 172 5.91 14.76 -2.20
CA ARG A 172 5.83 15.27 -0.81
C ARG A 172 4.41 15.29 -0.24
N SER A 173 3.41 14.79 -0.97
CA SER A 173 2.03 14.80 -0.49
C SER A 173 1.75 13.64 0.45
N PHE A 174 1.62 13.93 1.75
CA PHE A 174 1.23 12.94 2.76
C PHE A 174 -0.12 12.29 2.42
N LEU A 175 -1.11 13.09 2.00
CA LEU A 175 -2.45 12.59 1.69
C LEU A 175 -2.45 11.55 0.56
N VAL A 176 -1.62 11.74 -0.48
CA VAL A 176 -1.51 10.78 -1.59
C VAL A 176 -1.00 9.43 -1.07
N CYS A 177 0.04 9.43 -0.24
CA CYS A 177 0.58 8.21 0.35
C CYS A 177 -0.40 7.58 1.34
N PHE A 178 -1.06 8.39 2.17
CA PHE A 178 -2.06 7.94 3.14
C PHE A 178 -3.18 7.18 2.43
N VAL A 179 -3.78 7.79 1.41
CA VAL A 179 -4.86 7.15 0.65
C VAL A 179 -4.36 5.88 -0.04
N ARG A 180 -3.16 5.92 -0.66
CA ARG A 180 -2.55 4.74 -1.29
C ARG A 180 -2.36 3.58 -0.30
N SER A 181 -1.81 3.83 0.89
CA SER A 181 -1.55 2.77 1.87
C SER A 181 -2.85 2.19 2.42
N VAL A 182 -3.84 3.05 2.72
CA VAL A 182 -5.16 2.61 3.18
C VAL A 182 -5.90 1.83 2.09
N SER A 183 -5.80 2.25 0.82
CA SER A 183 -6.44 1.52 -0.28
C SER A 183 -5.78 0.16 -0.53
N ILE A 184 -4.45 0.07 -0.48
CA ILE A 184 -3.72 -1.22 -0.56
C ILE A 184 -4.11 -2.14 0.60
N PHE A 185 -4.17 -1.63 1.82
CA PHE A 185 -4.63 -2.39 2.99
C PHE A 185 -6.06 -2.90 2.78
N PHE A 186 -6.95 -2.03 2.29
CA PHE A 186 -8.35 -2.37 2.06
C PHE A 186 -8.50 -3.41 0.92
N GLN A 187 -7.70 -3.34 -0.14
CA GLN A 187 -7.68 -4.40 -1.17
C GLN A 187 -7.37 -5.76 -0.54
N GLY A 188 -6.38 -5.82 0.35
CA GLY A 188 -6.02 -7.05 1.04
C GLY A 188 -7.15 -7.61 1.90
N VAL A 189 -7.78 -6.75 2.72
CA VAL A 189 -8.93 -7.13 3.56
C VAL A 189 -10.10 -7.62 2.70
N TRP A 190 -10.39 -6.91 1.60
CA TRP A 190 -11.48 -7.26 0.70
C TRP A 190 -11.24 -8.60 -0.01
N LEU A 191 -10.02 -8.85 -0.48
CA LEU A 191 -9.61 -10.14 -1.08
C LEU A 191 -9.77 -11.30 -0.10
N MET A 192 -9.36 -11.13 1.16
CA MET A 192 -9.54 -12.17 2.18
C MET A 192 -11.03 -12.45 2.42
N ILE A 193 -11.85 -11.40 2.55
CA ILE A 193 -13.30 -11.51 2.75
C ILE A 193 -13.97 -12.22 1.58
N MET A 194 -13.65 -11.82 0.35
CA MET A 194 -14.12 -12.46 -0.88
C MET A 194 -13.74 -13.94 -0.89
N GLY A 195 -12.49 -14.25 -0.55
CA GLY A 195 -11.98 -15.61 -0.41
C GLY A 195 -12.81 -16.46 0.56
N PHE A 196 -13.07 -15.95 1.77
CA PHE A 196 -13.85 -16.67 2.77
C PHE A 196 -15.33 -16.82 2.38
N LEU A 197 -15.99 -15.74 1.93
CA LEU A 197 -17.45 -15.76 1.73
C LEU A 197 -17.90 -16.52 0.48
N LEU A 198 -17.12 -16.49 -0.61
CA LEU A 198 -17.48 -17.22 -1.82
C LEU A 198 -17.14 -18.71 -1.69
N TRP A 199 -15.99 -19.03 -1.11
CA TRP A 199 -15.41 -20.36 -1.22
C TRP A 199 -15.46 -21.19 0.07
N THR A 200 -15.97 -20.66 1.18
CA THR A 200 -16.23 -21.45 2.40
C THR A 200 -17.67 -21.96 2.38
N PRO A 201 -17.92 -23.28 2.42
CA PRO A 201 -19.28 -23.82 2.48
C PRO A 201 -20.07 -23.27 3.67
N GLY A 202 -21.28 -22.76 3.40
CA GLY A 202 -22.19 -22.24 4.43
C GLY A 202 -22.10 -20.73 4.67
N PHE A 203 -21.13 -20.04 4.06
CA PHE A 203 -21.03 -18.58 4.13
C PHE A 203 -21.65 -17.86 2.93
N GLN A 204 -22.12 -18.61 1.92
CA GLN A 204 -22.81 -18.05 0.77
C GLN A 204 -24.13 -17.40 1.17
N ALA A 205 -24.56 -16.40 0.39
CA ALA A 205 -25.88 -15.81 0.57
C ALA A 205 -26.97 -16.90 0.42
N LYS A 206 -28.05 -16.77 1.19
CA LYS A 206 -29.20 -17.67 1.10
C LYS A 206 -29.62 -17.82 -0.38
N GLY A 207 -29.95 -19.04 -0.81
CA GLY A 207 -30.33 -19.33 -2.19
C GLY A 207 -29.18 -19.38 -3.20
N CYS A 208 -27.94 -19.13 -2.78
CA CYS A 208 -26.76 -19.33 -3.61
C CYS A 208 -25.94 -20.53 -3.11
N PHE A 209 -25.34 -21.25 -4.04
CA PHE A 209 -24.61 -22.50 -3.80
C PHE A 209 -23.38 -22.58 -4.71
N MET A 210 -22.37 -23.30 -4.25
CA MET A 210 -21.22 -23.63 -5.09
C MET A 210 -21.61 -24.75 -6.06
N HIS A 211 -21.41 -24.49 -7.35
CA HIS A 211 -21.64 -25.44 -8.43
C HIS A 211 -20.30 -25.75 -9.11
N LEU A 212 -20.02 -27.02 -9.36
CA LEU A 212 -18.84 -27.45 -10.11
C LEU A 212 -19.20 -27.49 -11.59
N GLU A 213 -18.56 -26.67 -12.41
CA GLU A 213 -18.73 -26.69 -13.86
C GLU A 213 -18.01 -27.88 -14.50
N GLU A 214 -18.40 -28.23 -15.74
CA GLU A 214 -17.77 -29.29 -16.54
C GLU A 214 -16.27 -29.03 -16.81
N SER A 215 -15.85 -27.77 -16.75
CA SER A 215 -14.46 -27.32 -16.80
C SER A 215 -13.64 -27.67 -15.55
N GLY A 216 -14.28 -28.19 -14.49
CA GLY A 216 -13.64 -28.52 -13.21
C GLY A 216 -13.51 -27.33 -12.25
N GLU A 217 -14.15 -26.20 -12.56
CA GLU A 217 -14.11 -24.99 -11.75
C GLU A 217 -15.35 -24.85 -10.87
N TYR A 218 -15.16 -24.42 -9.61
CA TYR A 218 -16.28 -24.04 -8.76
C TYR A 218 -16.73 -22.62 -9.10
N LEU A 219 -18.04 -22.41 -9.21
CA LEU A 219 -18.68 -21.11 -9.40
C LEU A 219 -19.85 -20.97 -8.41
N VAL A 220 -20.08 -19.76 -7.90
CA VAL A 220 -21.24 -19.49 -7.04
C VAL A 220 -22.43 -19.10 -7.90
N ARG A 221 -23.45 -19.98 -7.97
CA ARG A 221 -24.71 -19.70 -8.68
C ARG A 221 -25.87 -19.58 -7.70
N CYS A 222 -26.86 -18.79 -8.06
CA CYS A 222 -28.06 -18.55 -7.26
C CYS A 222 -29.29 -19.19 -7.93
N SER A 223 -30.26 -19.65 -7.13
CA SER A 223 -31.42 -20.43 -7.59
C SER A 223 -32.42 -19.64 -8.44
N ASP A 224 -32.51 -18.34 -8.20
CA ASP A 224 -33.54 -17.45 -8.76
C ASP A 224 -33.08 -15.98 -8.71
N ASP A 225 -33.73 -15.11 -9.47
CA ASP A 225 -33.36 -13.69 -9.57
C ASP A 225 -33.49 -12.94 -8.23
N GLU A 226 -34.42 -13.33 -7.35
CA GLU A 226 -34.57 -12.72 -6.02
C GLU A 226 -33.36 -13.04 -5.13
N SER A 227 -32.91 -14.30 -5.14
CA SER A 227 -31.72 -14.76 -4.44
C SER A 227 -30.45 -14.09 -4.96
N LEU A 228 -30.34 -13.89 -6.27
CA LEU A 228 -29.24 -13.16 -6.91
C LEU A 228 -29.23 -11.69 -6.48
N HIS A 229 -30.38 -11.01 -6.57
CA HIS A 229 -30.51 -9.61 -6.16
C HIS A 229 -30.18 -9.42 -4.67
N ARG A 230 -30.62 -10.36 -3.82
CA ARG A 230 -30.25 -10.40 -2.40
C ARG A 230 -28.73 -10.54 -2.23
N ALA A 231 -28.10 -11.48 -2.92
CA ALA A 231 -26.66 -11.69 -2.82
C ALA A 231 -25.87 -10.44 -3.20
N ILE A 232 -26.17 -9.83 -4.35
CA ILE A 232 -25.53 -8.58 -4.80
C ILE A 232 -25.72 -7.45 -3.79
N SER A 233 -26.94 -7.30 -3.26
CA SER A 233 -27.24 -6.27 -2.24
C SER A 233 -26.43 -6.47 -0.96
N LEU A 234 -26.23 -7.72 -0.52
CA LEU A 234 -25.40 -8.04 0.64
C LEU A 234 -23.92 -7.71 0.40
N VAL A 235 -23.39 -8.00 -0.80
CA VAL A 235 -22.01 -7.60 -1.16
C VAL A 235 -21.84 -6.08 -1.06
N ASN A 236 -22.80 -5.32 -1.57
CA ASN A 236 -22.77 -3.85 -1.52
C ASN A 236 -22.82 -3.31 -0.09
N LEU A 237 -23.72 -3.85 0.75
CA LEU A 237 -23.83 -3.48 2.16
C LEU A 237 -22.55 -3.82 2.93
N GLN A 238 -21.99 -5.00 2.66
CA GLN A 238 -20.74 -5.42 3.30
C GLN A 238 -19.59 -4.49 2.93
N PHE A 239 -19.43 -4.15 1.65
CA PHE A 239 -18.42 -3.21 1.20
C PHE A 239 -18.62 -1.83 1.83
N SER A 240 -19.87 -1.36 1.90
CA SER A 240 -20.22 -0.07 2.52
C SER A 240 -19.83 -0.02 4.00
N PHE A 241 -20.20 -1.03 4.79
CA PHE A 241 -19.83 -1.08 6.21
C PHE A 241 -18.33 -1.26 6.41
N LEU A 242 -17.67 -2.03 5.55
CA LEU A 242 -16.23 -2.20 5.61
C LEU A 242 -15.49 -0.91 5.25
N LEU A 243 -15.96 -0.15 4.26
CA LEU A 243 -15.42 1.18 3.92
C LEU A 243 -15.53 2.13 5.12
N ILE A 244 -16.68 2.15 5.81
CA ILE A 244 -16.85 2.94 7.05
C ILE A 244 -15.87 2.45 8.12
N GLY A 245 -15.76 1.14 8.34
CA GLY A 245 -14.86 0.55 9.32
C GLY A 245 -13.38 0.86 9.06
N ILE A 246 -12.93 0.72 7.81
CA ILE A 246 -11.56 1.07 7.38
C ILE A 246 -11.31 2.56 7.55
N THR A 247 -12.29 3.41 7.28
CA THR A 247 -12.17 4.87 7.49
C THR A 247 -12.00 5.20 8.97
N VAL A 248 -12.85 4.64 9.84
CA VAL A 248 -12.74 4.82 11.29
C VAL A 248 -11.39 4.31 11.80
N PHE A 249 -10.97 3.13 11.34
CA PHE A 249 -9.67 2.56 11.66
C PHE A 249 -8.52 3.49 11.24
N ALA A 250 -8.50 3.95 9.99
CA ALA A 250 -7.44 4.80 9.47
C ALA A 250 -7.33 6.13 10.25
N MET A 251 -8.46 6.78 10.52
CA MET A 251 -8.48 8.04 11.28
C MET A 251 -8.05 7.84 12.74
N SER A 252 -8.53 6.78 13.39
CA SER A 252 -8.17 6.46 14.78
C SER A 252 -6.70 6.11 14.89
N PHE A 253 -6.20 5.27 13.98
CA PHE A 253 -4.80 4.87 13.92
C PHE A 253 -3.89 6.06 13.68
N TYR A 254 -4.25 6.95 12.74
CA TYR A 254 -3.52 8.20 12.53
C TYR A 254 -3.37 9.00 13.82
N TRP A 255 -4.48 9.22 14.53
CA TRP A 255 -4.48 9.99 15.77
C TRP A 255 -3.61 9.34 16.85
N VAL A 256 -3.71 8.03 17.02
CA VAL A 256 -2.90 7.27 17.99
C VAL A 256 -1.41 7.38 17.68
N ILE A 257 -0.99 7.18 16.43
CA ILE A 257 0.42 7.25 16.05
C ILE A 257 0.97 8.68 16.18
N VAL A 258 0.21 9.69 15.75
CA VAL A 258 0.60 11.10 15.93
C VAL A 258 0.77 11.44 17.40
N ARG A 259 -0.12 10.95 18.28
CA ARG A 259 0.03 11.16 19.73
C ARG A 259 1.31 10.51 20.27
N ILE A 260 1.56 9.25 19.93
CA ILE A 260 2.72 8.49 20.43
C ILE A 260 4.06 9.07 19.96
N TYR A 261 4.14 9.54 18.70
CA TYR A 261 5.41 9.99 18.12
C TYR A 261 5.56 11.51 18.08
N GLY A 262 4.46 12.27 18.02
CA GLY A 262 4.47 13.74 18.06
C GLY A 262 4.93 14.26 19.43
N GLU A 263 4.39 13.72 20.52
CA GLU A 263 4.81 14.09 21.89
C GLU A 263 6.30 13.79 22.14
N LYS A 264 6.83 12.70 21.54
CA LYS A 264 8.25 12.34 21.66
C LYS A 264 9.19 13.34 20.96
N VAL A 265 8.77 13.92 19.84
CA VAL A 265 9.57 14.94 19.15
C VAL A 265 9.63 16.22 19.98
N GLU A 266 8.49 16.64 20.54
CA GLU A 266 8.41 17.82 21.40
C GLU A 266 9.30 17.65 22.64
N TYR A 267 9.21 16.52 23.34
CA TYR A 267 10.05 16.21 24.50
C TYR A 267 11.56 16.20 24.17
N VAL A 268 11.96 15.56 23.06
CA VAL A 268 13.37 15.54 22.64
C VAL A 268 13.87 16.93 22.24
N SER A 269 13.03 17.76 21.62
CA SER A 269 13.38 19.13 21.29
C SER A 269 13.59 19.98 22.54
N LEU A 270 12.73 19.83 23.56
CA LEU A 270 12.85 20.53 24.84
C LEU A 270 14.12 20.13 25.61
N ILE A 271 14.43 18.82 25.72
CA ILE A 271 15.68 18.36 26.36
C ILE A 271 16.91 18.94 25.65
N LYS A 272 16.88 18.95 24.30
CA LYS A 272 18.01 19.47 23.53
C LYS A 272 18.19 20.97 23.76
N GLU A 273 17.11 21.75 23.83
CA GLU A 273 17.17 23.18 24.18
C GLU A 273 17.65 23.41 25.63
N GLU A 274 17.19 22.62 26.60
CA GLU A 274 17.66 22.69 27.99
C GLU A 274 19.15 22.37 28.10
N HIS A 275 19.62 21.33 27.41
CA HIS A 275 21.03 20.93 27.42
C HIS A 275 21.95 22.00 26.81
N TYR A 276 21.57 22.63 25.69
CA TYR A 276 22.34 23.76 25.14
C TYR A 276 22.33 24.97 26.08
N ARG A 277 21.23 25.21 26.78
CA ARG A 277 21.12 26.32 27.74
C ARG A 277 21.98 26.09 28.98
N GLU A 278 22.20 24.84 29.38
CA GLU A 278 23.12 24.46 30.45
C GLU A 278 24.59 24.51 30.00
N GLU A 279 24.90 24.10 28.76
CA GLU A 279 26.27 24.15 28.20
C GLU A 279 26.76 25.59 27.93
N ASP A 280 25.88 26.49 27.48
CA ASP A 280 26.21 27.91 27.27
C ASP A 280 26.21 28.72 28.58
N GLY A 281 25.95 28.06 29.71
CA GLY A 281 25.58 28.65 30.97
C GLY A 281 26.69 28.88 32.00
N PHE A 282 28.01 28.78 31.73
CA PHE A 282 29.01 29.21 32.72
C PHE A 282 30.46 29.38 32.20
N VAL A 283 30.85 30.57 31.71
CA VAL A 283 32.12 31.25 32.07
C VAL A 283 31.93 32.77 31.89
N LYS A 284 31.74 33.52 32.98
CA LYS A 284 32.01 34.97 32.98
C LYS A 284 33.53 35.15 33.05
N PRO A 285 34.19 35.84 32.10
CA PRO A 285 35.54 36.32 32.34
C PRO A 285 35.44 37.51 33.31
N LYS A 286 36.04 37.35 34.49
CA LYS A 286 36.30 38.45 35.42
C LYS A 286 37.55 39.20 34.96
N GLY A 287 37.39 40.50 34.73
CA GLY A 287 38.46 41.50 34.85
C GLY A 287 39.14 41.89 33.54
N ALA A 288 38.77 43.04 33.01
CA ALA A 288 39.63 44.23 32.98
C ALA A 288 38.93 45.28 32.09
N ILE A 289 38.70 46.44 32.70
CA ILE A 289 38.39 47.70 32.03
C ILE A 289 39.72 48.18 31.45
N ASP A 290 39.75 48.61 30.18
CA ASP A 290 40.37 49.89 29.75
C ASP A 290 40.24 50.11 28.24
N ASP A 291 39.83 51.34 27.92
CA ASP A 291 40.15 52.19 26.78
C ASP A 291 39.86 51.75 25.33
N VAL A 292 38.82 52.37 24.74
CA VAL A 292 38.83 52.73 23.32
C VAL A 292 38.27 54.14 23.12
N GLU A 293 39.20 55.08 22.95
CA GLU A 293 39.04 56.36 22.30
C GLU A 293 38.49 56.16 20.88
N SER A 294 37.39 56.83 20.51
CA SER A 294 36.99 56.92 19.10
C SER A 294 36.61 58.35 18.73
N GLN A 295 37.32 58.80 17.70
CA GLN A 295 37.35 60.13 17.11
C GLN A 295 36.01 60.49 16.45
N SER A 296 35.68 61.78 16.51
CA SER A 296 34.65 62.40 15.66
C SER A 296 34.99 62.28 14.17
N PRO A 297 33.97 62.38 13.30
CA PRO A 297 34.05 63.48 12.33
C PRO A 297 32.73 64.24 12.13
N LYS A 298 32.89 65.57 12.16
CA LYS A 298 32.17 66.64 11.44
C LYS A 298 30.92 66.24 10.64
N LYS A 299 29.79 66.89 10.96
CA LYS A 299 28.81 67.33 9.96
C LYS A 299 28.39 68.78 10.22
N SER A 300 28.49 69.56 9.16
CA SER A 300 28.21 70.99 9.03
C SER A 300 26.77 71.34 9.40
N LYS A 301 26.63 72.38 10.24
CA LYS A 301 25.38 73.15 10.37
C LYS A 301 25.14 73.95 9.10
N GLN A 302 23.90 73.85 8.60
CA GLN A 302 23.31 74.78 7.66
C GLN A 302 22.53 75.84 8.46
N GLU A 303 22.56 77.05 7.93
CA GLU A 303 22.19 78.36 8.51
C GLU A 303 20.70 78.65 8.69
N GLN A 304 20.43 79.60 9.62
CA GLN A 304 19.40 80.68 9.60
C GLN A 304 17.92 80.25 9.64
N ILE A 305 17.02 80.75 10.51
CA ILE A 305 16.83 82.01 11.27
C ILE A 305 16.26 81.67 12.65
#